data_AF-A0A2W0A3J9-F1
#
_entry.id   AF-A0A2W0A3J9-F1
#
_cell.length_a   1.000
_cell.length_b   1.000
_cell.length_c   1.000
_cell.angle_alpha   90.00
_cell.angle_beta   90.00
_cell.angle_gamma   90.00
#
_symmetry.space_group_name_H-M   'P 1'
#
loop_
_entity.id
_entity.type
_entity.pdbx_description
1 polymer ?
#
loop_
_entity_poly.entity_id
_entity_poly.type
_entity_poly.pdbx_seq_one_letter_code
_entity_poly.pdbx_strand_id
1 'polypeptide(L)' 'MLGPVYRLAGSGLTDSEIANRLDVTEVRVQNCVAWMQCFLSCKDRDELIQDASFSSKIAKMM' A
#
# COMPACT_ATOMS: atom_id res chain seq x y z
N MET A 1 -1.67 -3.95 -9.21
CA MET A 1 -1.74 -2.63 -8.52
C MET A 1 -1.31 -2.71 -7.07
N LEU A 2 -1.62 -3.79 -6.35
CA LEU A 2 -1.28 -3.94 -4.92
C LEU A 2 0.24 -3.81 -4.64
N GLY A 3 1.10 -4.50 -5.40
CA GLY A 3 2.55 -4.44 -5.20
C GLY A 3 3.16 -3.02 -5.30
N PRO A 4 2.91 -2.26 -6.39
CA PRO A 4 3.34 -0.86 -6.49
C PRO A 4 2.79 0.03 -5.38
N VAL A 5 1.51 -0.09 -5.04
CA VAL A 5 0.89 0.69 -3.94
C VAL A 5 1.55 0.36 -2.60
N TYR A 6 1.73 -0.92 -2.28
CA TYR A 6 2.39 -1.39 -1.07
C TYR A 6 3.80 -0.83 -0.92
N ARG A 7 4.62 -0.93 -1.98
CA ARG A 7 6.00 -0.42 -1.98
C ARG A 7 6.05 1.09 -1.76
N LEU A 8 5.19 1.83 -2.44
CA LEU A 8 5.16 3.30 -2.32
C LEU A 8 4.61 3.73 -0.95
N ALA A 9 3.62 3.03 -0.41
CA ALA A 9 3.14 3.24 0.95
C ALA A 9 4.25 3.00 1.98
N GLY A 10 5.02 1.92 1.86
CA GLY A 10 6.19 1.65 2.70
C GLY A 10 7.33 2.67 2.56
N SER A 11 7.29 3.51 1.52
CA SER A 11 8.20 4.65 1.36
C SER A 11 7.66 5.94 2.00
N GLY A 12 6.51 5.87 2.68
CA GLY A 12 5.86 6.99 3.36
C GLY A 12 4.96 7.86 2.50
N LEU A 13 4.69 7.49 1.24
CA LEU A 13 3.81 8.29 0.37
C LEU A 13 2.35 8.18 0.80
N THR A 14 1.62 9.28 0.66
CA THR A 14 0.16 9.37 0.83
C THR A 14 -0.58 8.75 -0.36
N ASP A 15 -1.87 8.44 -0.19
CA ASP A 15 -2.68 7.84 -1.27
C ASP A 15 -2.79 8.74 -2.49
N SER A 16 -2.85 10.06 -2.30
CA SER A 16 -2.86 11.04 -3.37
C SER A 16 -1.54 11.08 -4.14
N GLU A 17 -0.40 11.04 -3.44
CA GLU A 17 0.93 10.98 -4.09
C GLU A 17 1.13 9.69 -4.86
N ILE A 18 0.66 8.55 -4.31
CA ILE A 18 0.69 7.25 -4.99
C ILE A 18 -0.20 7.30 -6.23
N ALA A 19 -1.40 7.86 -6.11
CA ALA A 19 -2.36 8.00 -7.21
C ALA A 19 -1.75 8.80 -8.37
N ASN A 20 -1.16 9.96 -8.07
CA ASN A 20 -0.46 10.78 -9.05
C ASN A 20 0.73 10.05 -9.67
N ARG A 21 1.52 9.31 -8.88
CA ARG A 21 2.70 8.59 -9.38
C ARG A 21 2.38 7.38 -10.24
N LEU A 22 1.24 6.74 -9.98
CA LEU A 22 0.78 5.56 -10.72
C LEU A 22 -0.22 5.92 -11.85
N ASP A 23 -0.55 7.21 -12.02
CA ASP A 23 -1.55 7.71 -12.97
C ASP A 23 -2.91 7.00 -12.82
N VAL A 24 -3.40 6.95 -11.58
CA VAL A 24 -4.69 6.36 -11.23
C VAL A 24 -5.46 7.27 -10.29
N THR A 25 -6.75 6.99 -10.10
CA THR A 25 -7.55 7.73 -9.12
C THR A 25 -7.18 7.36 -7.69
N GLU A 26 -7.26 8.32 -6.78
CA GLU A 26 -7.02 8.09 -5.34
C GLU A 26 -7.93 7.00 -4.77
N VAL A 27 -9.19 6.92 -5.22
CA VAL A 27 -10.13 5.86 -4.84
C VAL A 27 -9.60 4.46 -5.20
N ARG A 28 -8.91 4.30 -6.34
CA ARG A 28 -8.28 3.01 -6.68
C ARG A 28 -7.15 2.66 -5.73
N VAL A 29 -6.40 3.65 -5.26
CA VAL A 29 -5.33 3.45 -4.26
C VAL A 29 -5.94 3.09 -2.91
N GLN A 30 -6.95 3.82 -2.46
CA GLN A 30 -7.66 3.54 -1.20
C GLN A 30 -8.26 2.13 -1.18
N ASN A 31 -8.85 1.68 -2.29
CA ASN A 31 -9.34 0.30 -2.42
C ASN A 31 -8.21 -0.74 -2.31
N CYS A 32 -7.04 -0.44 -2.87
CA CYS A 32 -5.86 -1.31 -2.72
C CYS A 32 -5.37 -1.35 -1.28
N VAL A 33 -5.29 -0.19 -0.61
CA VAL A 33 -4.90 -0.05 0.80
C VAL A 33 -5.84 -0.82 1.72
N ALA A 34 -7.15 -0.64 1.56
CA ALA A 34 -8.15 -1.37 2.34
C ALA A 34 -8.03 -2.89 2.14
N TRP A 35 -7.82 -3.35 0.91
CA TRP A 35 -7.61 -4.77 0.63
C TRP A 35 -6.35 -5.31 1.33
N MET A 36 -5.24 -4.57 1.28
CA MET A 36 -4.00 -4.97 1.95
C MET A 36 -4.13 -4.96 3.46
N GLN A 37 -4.83 -3.99 4.04
CA GLN A 37 -5.12 -3.95 5.48
C GLN A 37 -5.88 -5.21 5.92
N CYS A 38 -6.94 -5.59 5.19
CA CYS A 38 -7.67 -6.82 5.46
C CYS A 38 -6.80 -8.07 5.30
N PHE A 39 -6.01 -8.17 4.23
CA PHE A 39 -5.22 -9.36 3.93
C PHE A 39 -4.03 -9.54 4.89
N LEU A 40 -3.36 -8.45 5.25
CA LEU A 40 -2.19 -8.46 6.13
C LEU A 40 -2.57 -8.33 7.62
N SER A 41 -3.87 -8.15 7.91
CA SER A 41 -4.38 -7.89 9.26
C SER A 41 -3.77 -6.62 9.91
N CYS A 42 -3.48 -5.60 9.09
CA CYS A 42 -3.09 -4.28 9.57
C CYS A 42 -4.34 -3.49 9.95
N LYS A 43 -4.33 -2.86 11.13
CA LYS A 43 -5.47 -2.10 11.65
C LYS A 43 -5.61 -0.73 11.01
N ASP A 44 -4.50 -0.15 10.60
CA ASP A 44 -4.45 1.20 10.07
C ASP A 44 -3.33 1.35 9.04
N ARG A 45 -3.19 2.57 8.53
CA ARG A 45 -2.20 2.90 7.51
C ARG A 45 -0.78 2.80 8.08
N ASP A 46 -0.56 3.18 9.32
CA ASP A 46 0.77 3.22 9.92
C ASP A 46 1.30 1.79 10.12
N GLU A 47 0.45 0.87 10.55
CA GLU A 47 0.79 -0.56 10.57
C GLU A 47 1.12 -1.10 9.17
N LEU A 48 0.40 -0.67 8.13
CA LEU A 48 0.69 -1.05 6.74
C LEU A 48 2.02 -0.45 6.25
N ILE A 49 2.31 0.81 6.59
CA ILE A 49 3.59 1.46 6.26
C ILE A 49 4.72 0.73 6.96
N GLN A 50 4.60 0.44 8.26
CA GLN A 50 5.61 -0.31 8.99
C GLN A 50 5.85 -1.68 8.36
N ASP A 51 4.79 -2.45 8.09
CA ASP A 51 4.95 -3.75 7.42
C ASP A 51 5.66 -3.58 6.07
N ALA A 52 5.25 -2.62 5.24
CA ALA A 52 5.85 -2.38 3.93
C ALA A 52 7.28 -1.81 3.96
N SER A 53 7.65 -1.04 4.98
CA SER A 53 9.00 -0.49 5.17
C SER A 53 10.00 -1.56 5.62
N PHE A 54 9.56 -2.55 6.41
CA PHE A 54 10.42 -3.59 6.96
C PHE A 54 10.34 -4.93 6.22
N SER A 55 9.26 -5.20 5.48
CA SER A 55 9.09 -6.47 4.75
C SER A 55 9.72 -6.43 3.36
N SER A 56 10.69 -7.33 3.11
CA SER A 56 11.04 -7.79 1.75
C SER A 56 10.01 -8.78 1.17
N LYS A 57 8.90 -9.02 1.88
CA LYS A 57 7.86 -10.03 1.58
C LYS A 57 6.94 -9.66 0.40
N ILE A 58 7.45 -8.98 -0.61
CA ILE A 58 6.75 -8.80 -1.90
C ILE A 58 6.31 -10.17 -2.46
N ALA A 59 7.06 -11.23 -2.16
CA ALA A 59 6.75 -12.61 -2.55
C ALA A 59 5.48 -13.22 -1.93
N LYS A 60 4.86 -12.60 -0.91
CA LYS A 60 3.60 -13.07 -0.31
C LYS A 60 2.34 -12.46 -0.95
N MET A 61 2.51 -11.44 -1.78
CA MET A 61 1.43 -10.73 -2.49
C MET A 61 1.37 -11.05 -3.99
N MET A 62 2.30 -11.86 -4.49
CA MET A 62 2.28 -12.46 -5.85
C MET A 62 1.73 -13.87 -5.76
#